data_AF-A0A412PD31-F1
#
_entry.id   AF-A0A412PD31-F1
#
_cell.length_a   1.000
_cell.length_b   1.000
_cell.length_c   1.000
_cell.angle_alpha   90.00
_cell.angle_beta   90.00
_cell.angle_gamma   90.00
#
_symmetry.space_group_name_H-M   'P 1'
#
loop_
_entity.id
_entity.type
_entity.pdbx_description
1 polymer ?
#
loop_
_entity_poly.entity_id
_entity_poly.type
_entity_poly.pdbx_seq_one_letter_code
_entity_poly.pdbx_strand_id
1 'polypeptide(L)'
;MSVAKNKPTGLWYYVFKVKNPITGKISWKKKRGFETKRDALHAEADAQRLTQDTSGELTFMEMSEQYMSSIESSDTMRQIKRTHFVQRFSEYYEQPIKKITPLQLDAWRAELSKNDKYAFRTKNTTVQYVRAVFNYANKFYGLPAVDHVLKPLKRPREIQEEQQVWTIEEFNTFLKYVEIEIYKKFFIFLFGQDAGVVKPWLCTTTI
;
A
#
# COMPACT_ATOMS: atom_id res chain seq x y z
N MET A 1 -38.01 4.14 -16.10
CA MET A 1 -37.67 4.86 -17.34
C MET A 1 -36.83 6.06 -16.97
N SER A 2 -35.60 6.10 -17.46
CA SER A 2 -34.59 7.07 -17.03
C SER A 2 -34.25 8.12 -18.12
N VAL A 3 -34.99 8.04 -19.23
CA VAL A 3 -34.92 8.91 -20.42
C VAL A 3 -35.99 10.00 -20.35
N ALA A 4 -35.63 11.26 -20.60
CA ALA A 4 -36.52 12.41 -20.63
C ALA A 4 -36.14 13.42 -21.73
N LYS A 5 -37.10 14.28 -22.11
CA LYS A 5 -36.90 15.33 -23.11
C LYS A 5 -36.57 16.66 -22.44
N ASN A 6 -35.58 17.37 -22.95
CA ASN A 6 -35.20 18.70 -22.48
C ASN A 6 -36.10 19.75 -23.15
N LYS A 7 -37.00 20.38 -22.38
CA LYS A 7 -37.99 21.35 -22.87
C LYS A 7 -37.38 22.51 -23.70
N PRO A 8 -36.31 23.20 -23.26
CA PRO A 8 -35.73 24.33 -24.00
C PRO A 8 -34.99 23.96 -25.29
N THR A 9 -34.41 22.75 -25.40
CA THR A 9 -33.59 22.38 -26.57
C THR A 9 -34.27 21.37 -27.49
N GLY A 10 -35.40 20.78 -27.07
CA GLY A 10 -36.08 19.71 -27.81
C GLY A 10 -35.34 18.37 -27.82
N LEU A 11 -34.09 18.31 -27.35
CA LEU A 11 -33.24 17.13 -27.35
C LEU A 11 -33.55 16.19 -26.17
N TRP A 12 -33.30 14.90 -26.37
CA TRP A 12 -33.45 13.85 -25.38
C TRP A 12 -32.17 13.67 -24.55
N TYR A 13 -32.36 13.20 -23.32
CA TYR A 13 -31.29 12.84 -22.39
C TYR A 13 -31.70 11.64 -21.56
N TYR A 14 -30.73 10.96 -20.96
CA TYR A 14 -30.98 9.92 -19.97
C TYR A 14 -30.16 10.19 -18.71
N VAL A 15 -30.68 9.69 -17.58
CA VAL A 15 -30.06 9.78 -16.25
C VAL A 15 -30.15 8.41 -15.62
N PHE A 16 -29.04 7.75 -15.38
CA PHE A 16 -29.05 6.44 -14.75
C PHE A 16 -28.20 6.43 -13.49
N LYS A 17 -28.63 5.61 -12.52
CA LYS A 17 -27.94 5.37 -11.27
C LYS A 17 -26.91 4.26 -11.49
N VAL A 18 -25.66 4.52 -11.11
CA VAL A 18 -24.59 3.52 -11.07
C VAL A 18 -24.31 3.26 -9.61
N LYS A 19 -24.66 2.05 -9.14
CA LYS A 19 -24.26 1.61 -7.81
C LYS A 19 -22.94 0.87 -7.95
N ASN A 20 -21.91 1.35 -7.25
CA ASN A 20 -20.68 0.59 -7.15
C ASN A 20 -20.96 -0.67 -6.29
N PRO A 21 -20.80 -1.89 -6.85
CA PRO A 21 -21.16 -3.11 -6.14
C PRO A 21 -20.27 -3.38 -4.93
N ILE A 22 -19.08 -2.78 -4.88
CA ILE A 22 -18.07 -3.02 -3.84
C ILE A 22 -18.17 -1.96 -2.74
N THR A 23 -18.29 -0.68 -3.12
CA THR A 23 -18.33 0.42 -2.13
C THR A 23 -19.74 0.80 -1.71
N GLY A 24 -20.76 0.33 -2.43
CA GLY A 24 -22.16 0.68 -2.21
C GLY A 24 -22.52 2.13 -2.60
N LYS A 25 -21.54 2.95 -2.98
CA LYS A 25 -21.74 4.36 -3.37
C LYS A 25 -22.58 4.44 -4.65
N ILE A 26 -23.49 5.41 -4.67
CA ILE A 26 -24.37 5.67 -5.81
C ILE A 26 -23.86 6.92 -6.54
N SER A 27 -23.45 6.76 -7.79
CA SER A 27 -23.14 7.88 -8.69
C SER A 27 -24.25 8.04 -9.73
N TRP A 28 -24.63 9.29 -10.00
CA TRP A 28 -25.64 9.62 -11.00
C TRP A 28 -24.95 10.07 -12.28
N LYS A 29 -25.16 9.34 -13.38
CA LYS A 29 -24.61 9.70 -14.69
C LYS A 29 -25.72 10.24 -15.60
N LYS A 30 -25.45 11.39 -16.23
CA LYS A 30 -26.38 12.07 -17.14
C LYS A 30 -25.67 12.34 -18.47
N LYS A 31 -26.27 11.89 -19.58
CA LYS A 31 -25.82 12.21 -20.94
C LYS A 31 -26.98 12.85 -21.72
N ARG A 32 -26.68 13.94 -22.40
CA ARG A 32 -27.65 14.79 -23.13
C ARG A 32 -27.26 14.88 -24.60
N GLY A 33 -28.20 15.31 -25.44
CA GLY A 33 -27.93 15.66 -26.84
C GLY A 33 -28.41 14.64 -27.86
N PHE A 34 -29.35 13.77 -27.49
CA PHE A 34 -29.91 12.79 -28.43
C PHE A 34 -31.07 13.42 -29.20
N GLU A 35 -31.11 13.22 -30.52
CA GLU A 35 -32.18 13.75 -31.36
C GLU A 35 -33.50 12.99 -31.17
N THR A 36 -33.42 11.66 -31.01
CA THR A 36 -34.59 10.81 -30.82
C THR A 36 -34.62 10.14 -29.45
N LYS A 37 -35.84 9.80 -28.99
CA LYS A 37 -36.05 9.02 -27.77
C LYS A 37 -35.41 7.62 -27.87
N ARG A 38 -35.43 7.03 -29.07
CA ARG A 38 -34.93 5.68 -29.33
C ARG A 38 -33.40 5.63 -29.18
N ASP A 39 -32.70 6.63 -29.67
CA ASP A 39 -31.23 6.72 -29.54
C ASP A 39 -30.83 6.92 -28.08
N ALA A 40 -31.56 7.76 -27.34
CA ALA A 40 -31.34 7.93 -25.91
C ALA A 40 -31.56 6.63 -25.12
N LEU A 41 -32.54 5.80 -25.52
CA LEU A 41 -32.82 4.51 -24.90
C LEU A 41 -31.75 3.45 -25.22
N HIS A 42 -31.29 3.37 -26.47
CA HIS A 42 -30.17 2.50 -26.84
C HIS A 42 -28.89 2.89 -26.11
N ALA A 43 -28.58 4.19 -26.05
CA ALA A 43 -27.43 4.69 -25.30
C ALA A 43 -27.53 4.42 -23.79
N GLU A 44 -28.73 4.45 -23.20
CA GLU A 44 -28.94 4.02 -21.82
C GLU A 44 -28.61 2.53 -21.65
N ALA A 45 -29.13 1.67 -22.52
CA ALA A 45 -28.92 0.23 -22.44
C ALA A 45 -27.43 -0.14 -22.59
N ASP A 46 -26.73 0.48 -23.53
CA ASP A 46 -25.29 0.29 -23.73
C ASP A 46 -24.48 0.82 -22.53
N ALA A 47 -24.87 1.96 -21.97
CA ALA A 47 -24.23 2.52 -20.78
C ALA A 47 -24.42 1.64 -19.54
N GLN A 48 -25.60 1.05 -19.35
CA GLN A 48 -25.87 0.11 -18.25
C GLN A 48 -25.02 -1.16 -18.36
N ARG A 49 -24.86 -1.70 -19.57
CA ARG A 49 -23.97 -2.83 -19.87
C ARG A 49 -22.51 -2.51 -19.55
N LEU A 50 -22.01 -1.34 -19.96
CA LEU A 50 -20.65 -0.91 -19.62
C LEU A 50 -20.43 -0.70 -18.12
N THR A 51 -21.45 -0.27 -17.36
CA THR A 51 -21.28 0.00 -15.92
C THR A 51 -21.26 -1.24 -15.03
N GLN A 52 -21.67 -2.41 -15.53
CA GLN A 52 -21.38 -3.68 -14.85
C GLN A 52 -19.87 -3.94 -14.77
N ASP A 53 -19.07 -3.29 -15.61
CA ASP A 53 -17.60 -3.25 -15.51
C ASP A 53 -17.15 -2.19 -14.48
N THR A 54 -17.59 -2.34 -13.23
CA THR A 54 -17.42 -1.34 -12.16
C THR A 54 -16.01 -1.30 -11.57
N SER A 55 -15.08 -2.06 -12.15
CA SER A 55 -13.63 -2.06 -11.87
C SER A 55 -13.00 -0.67 -12.03
N GLY A 56 -13.55 0.18 -12.90
CA GLY A 56 -12.94 1.44 -13.33
C GLY A 56 -13.11 2.66 -12.40
N GLU A 57 -13.98 2.61 -11.39
CA GLU A 57 -14.24 3.75 -10.49
C GLU A 57 -13.60 3.63 -9.10
N LEU A 58 -13.07 2.46 -8.73
CA LEU A 58 -12.45 2.29 -7.41
C LEU A 58 -11.17 3.11 -7.29
N THR A 59 -11.04 3.81 -6.18
CA THR A 59 -9.79 4.48 -5.83
C THR A 59 -8.74 3.47 -5.40
N PHE A 60 -7.46 3.85 -5.45
CA PHE A 60 -6.39 3.00 -4.93
C PHE A 60 -6.61 2.68 -3.44
N MET A 61 -7.07 3.63 -2.63
CA MET A 61 -7.47 3.43 -1.24
C MET A 61 -8.51 2.32 -1.12
N GLU A 62 -9.63 2.41 -1.84
CA GLU A 62 -10.70 1.41 -1.78
C GLU A 62 -10.20 0.03 -2.23
N MET A 63 -9.37 -0.03 -3.27
CA MET A 63 -8.74 -1.27 -3.73
C MET A 63 -7.79 -1.85 -2.69
N SER A 64 -7.04 -1.01 -1.97
CA SER A 64 -6.11 -1.45 -0.94
C SER A 64 -6.85 -2.06 0.26
N GLU A 65 -8.01 -1.53 0.63
CA GLU A 65 -8.87 -2.10 1.66
C GLU A 65 -9.42 -3.46 1.27
N GLN A 66 -9.89 -3.60 0.03
CA GLN A 66 -10.35 -4.88 -0.51
C GLN A 66 -9.23 -5.91 -0.53
N TYR A 67 -8.02 -5.51 -0.97
CA TYR A 67 -6.85 -6.36 -0.92
C TYR A 67 -6.55 -6.82 0.51
N MET A 68 -6.48 -5.89 1.47
CA MET A 68 -6.22 -6.22 2.88
C MET A 68 -7.30 -7.12 3.49
N SER A 69 -8.55 -6.97 3.05
CA SER A 69 -9.64 -7.87 3.41
C SER A 69 -9.47 -9.27 2.83
N SER A 70 -9.04 -9.38 1.58
CA SER A 70 -8.86 -10.66 0.90
C SER A 70 -7.75 -11.53 1.49
N ILE A 71 -6.71 -10.90 2.06
CA ILE A 71 -5.58 -11.61 2.67
C ILE A 71 -5.74 -11.77 4.19
N GLU A 72 -6.93 -11.48 4.73
CA GLU A 72 -7.27 -11.60 6.15
C GLU A 72 -6.21 -10.98 7.09
N SER A 73 -5.66 -9.82 6.69
CA SER A 73 -4.63 -9.16 7.48
C SER A 73 -5.15 -8.72 8.84
N SER A 74 -4.34 -8.93 9.89
CA SER A 74 -4.59 -8.37 11.22
C SER A 74 -4.65 -6.85 11.19
N ASP A 75 -5.38 -6.24 12.12
CA ASP A 75 -5.58 -4.79 12.17
C ASP A 75 -4.27 -4.01 12.26
N THR A 76 -3.30 -4.50 13.02
CA THR A 76 -1.96 -3.93 13.11
C THR A 76 -1.27 -3.91 11.75
N MET A 77 -1.34 -5.01 11.00
CA MET A 77 -0.74 -5.11 9.67
C MET A 77 -1.44 -4.18 8.67
N ARG A 78 -2.77 -4.05 8.76
CA ARG A 78 -3.54 -3.10 7.95
C ARG A 78 -3.10 -1.67 8.23
N GLN A 79 -2.96 -1.30 9.49
CA GLN A 79 -2.53 0.04 9.88
C GLN A 79 -1.11 0.37 9.39
N ILE A 80 -0.19 -0.60 9.47
CA ILE A 80 1.17 -0.46 8.91
C ILE A 80 1.08 -0.20 7.40
N LYS A 81 0.35 -1.03 6.64
CA LYS A 81 0.18 -0.87 5.18
C LYS A 81 -0.44 0.49 4.82
N ARG A 82 -1.50 0.92 5.52
CA ARG A 82 -2.11 2.25 5.35
C ARG A 82 -1.10 3.38 5.56
N THR A 83 -0.30 3.28 6.62
CA THR A 83 0.73 4.28 6.92
C THR A 83 1.77 4.38 5.79
N HIS A 84 2.16 3.24 5.20
CA HIS A 84 3.03 3.23 4.03
C HIS A 84 2.39 3.93 2.83
N PHE A 85 1.10 3.71 2.56
CA PHE A 85 0.39 4.36 1.46
C PHE A 85 0.21 5.86 1.69
N VAL A 86 -0.31 6.27 2.84
CA VAL A 86 -0.59 7.69 3.13
C VAL A 86 0.69 8.52 3.19
N GLN A 87 1.79 8.00 3.73
CA GLN A 87 3.01 8.79 3.87
C GLN A 87 3.84 8.89 2.59
N ARG A 88 3.76 7.89 1.70
CA ARG A 88 4.71 7.75 0.57
C ARG A 88 4.04 7.60 -0.79
N PHE A 89 2.74 7.36 -0.84
CA PHE A 89 1.94 7.22 -2.06
C PHE A 89 0.67 8.10 -2.01
N SER A 90 0.69 9.17 -1.22
CA SER A 90 -0.45 10.07 -0.98
C SER A 90 -1.05 10.65 -2.27
N GLU A 91 -0.20 11.08 -3.21
CA GLU A 91 -0.61 11.73 -4.46
C GLU A 91 -1.57 10.88 -5.30
N TYR A 92 -1.40 9.55 -5.25
CA TYR A 92 -2.18 8.58 -6.01
C TYR A 92 -3.18 7.81 -5.14
N TYR A 93 -3.14 7.99 -3.81
CA TYR A 93 -3.90 7.18 -2.86
C TYR A 93 -5.42 7.30 -3.05
N GLU A 94 -5.91 8.51 -3.31
CA GLU A 94 -7.33 8.76 -3.55
C GLU A 94 -7.71 8.73 -5.04
N GLN A 95 -6.75 8.55 -5.94
CA GLN A 95 -7.02 8.53 -7.37
C GLN A 95 -7.68 7.20 -7.79
N PRO A 96 -8.56 7.20 -8.80
CA PRO A 96 -9.06 5.98 -9.41
C PRO A 96 -7.90 5.12 -9.90
N ILE A 97 -7.85 3.85 -9.48
CA ILE A 97 -6.70 2.97 -9.74
C ILE A 97 -6.43 2.79 -11.25
N LYS A 98 -7.48 2.81 -12.07
CA LYS A 98 -7.42 2.71 -13.53
C LYS A 98 -6.80 3.94 -14.21
N LYS A 99 -6.80 5.10 -13.55
CA LYS A 99 -6.20 6.33 -14.09
C LYS A 99 -4.70 6.42 -13.84
N ILE A 100 -4.18 5.62 -12.91
CA ILE A 100 -2.76 5.62 -12.58
C ILE A 100 -2.00 4.89 -13.69
N THR A 101 -1.19 5.63 -14.43
CA THR A 101 -0.45 5.11 -15.58
C THR A 101 0.87 4.43 -15.17
N PRO A 102 1.39 3.48 -15.98
CA PRO A 102 2.71 2.90 -15.74
C PRO A 102 3.83 3.93 -15.64
N LEU A 103 3.75 5.00 -16.46
CA LEU A 103 4.74 6.08 -16.47
C LEU A 103 4.75 6.86 -15.15
N GLN A 104 3.57 7.15 -14.59
CA GLN A 104 3.45 7.81 -13.27
C GLN A 104 4.01 6.93 -12.15
N LEU A 105 3.77 5.61 -12.21
CA LEU A 105 4.34 4.67 -11.22
C LEU A 105 5.87 4.60 -11.29
N ASP A 106 6.46 4.64 -12.50
CA ASP A 106 7.92 4.66 -12.65
C ASP A 106 8.52 5.96 -12.11
N ALA A 107 7.91 7.10 -12.45
CA ALA A 107 8.31 8.42 -11.97
C ALA A 107 8.27 8.48 -10.44
N TRP A 108 7.13 8.09 -9.84
CA TRP A 108 6.97 8.00 -8.39
C TRP A 108 8.02 7.09 -7.74
N ARG A 109 8.29 5.92 -8.33
CA ARG A 109 9.30 4.99 -7.84
C ARG A 109 10.70 5.62 -7.88
N ALA A 110 11.03 6.34 -8.95
CA ALA A 110 12.31 7.03 -9.09
C ALA A 110 12.46 8.15 -8.05
N GLU A 111 11.41 8.92 -7.80
CA GLU A 111 11.36 9.95 -6.76
C GLU A 111 11.52 9.35 -5.35
N LEU A 112 10.81 8.27 -5.05
CA LEU A 112 10.94 7.55 -3.78
C LEU A 112 12.36 7.03 -3.56
N SER A 113 13.05 6.61 -4.63
CA SER A 113 14.44 6.17 -4.57
C SER A 113 15.38 7.29 -4.11
N LYS A 114 15.20 8.50 -4.64
CA LYS A 114 16.03 9.70 -4.36
C LYS A 114 15.73 10.35 -3.00
N ASN A 115 14.65 9.95 -2.33
CA ASN A 115 14.22 10.59 -1.09
C ASN A 115 15.02 10.10 0.12
N ASP A 116 15.98 10.88 0.61
CA ASP A 116 16.86 10.45 1.72
C ASP A 116 16.20 10.44 3.10
N LYS A 117 14.96 10.92 3.22
CA LYS A 117 14.20 10.90 4.49
C LYS A 117 13.88 9.49 4.98
N TYR A 118 13.90 8.50 4.08
CA TYR A 118 13.45 7.14 4.39
C TYR A 118 14.55 6.10 4.23
N ALA A 119 14.61 5.19 5.19
CA ALA A 119 15.49 4.03 5.11
C ALA A 119 15.17 3.18 3.86
N PHE A 120 16.22 2.59 3.28
CA PHE A 120 16.11 1.77 2.07
C PHE A 120 15.07 0.64 2.20
N ARG A 121 15.06 -0.05 3.35
CA ARG A 121 14.10 -1.14 3.62
C ARG A 121 12.66 -0.62 3.55
N THR A 122 12.39 0.52 4.19
CA THR A 122 11.07 1.15 4.21
C THR A 122 10.60 1.55 2.81
N LYS A 123 11.48 2.11 1.98
CA LYS A 123 11.18 2.43 0.57
C LYS A 123 10.77 1.17 -0.20
N ASN A 124 11.56 0.10 -0.11
CA ASN A 124 11.26 -1.17 -0.80
C ASN A 124 9.98 -1.84 -0.29
N THR A 125 9.71 -1.80 1.01
CA THR A 125 8.45 -2.28 1.59
C THR A 125 7.26 -1.53 1.01
N THR A 126 7.34 -0.20 0.87
CA THR A 126 6.27 0.59 0.23
C THR A 126 6.05 0.16 -1.22
N VAL A 127 7.12 0.04 -2.02
CA VAL A 127 7.02 -0.40 -3.42
C VAL A 127 6.36 -1.77 -3.52
N GLN A 128 6.73 -2.70 -2.64
CA GLN A 128 6.15 -4.04 -2.58
C GLN A 128 4.66 -4.01 -2.23
N TYR A 129 4.24 -3.19 -1.26
CA TYR A 129 2.83 -3.07 -0.89
C TYR A 129 1.99 -2.47 -2.02
N VAL A 130 2.47 -1.41 -2.66
CA VAL A 130 1.78 -0.81 -3.80
C VAL A 130 1.66 -1.82 -4.95
N ARG A 131 2.74 -2.55 -5.24
CA ARG A 131 2.73 -3.62 -6.24
C ARG A 131 1.71 -4.71 -5.94
N ALA A 132 1.59 -5.14 -4.69
CA ALA A 132 0.65 -6.17 -4.28
C ALA A 132 -0.81 -5.75 -4.52
N VAL A 133 -1.15 -4.47 -4.27
CA VAL A 133 -2.49 -3.92 -4.55
C VAL A 133 -2.78 -3.94 -6.05
N PHE A 134 -1.85 -3.49 -6.90
CA PHE A 134 -2.06 -3.53 -8.36
C PHE A 134 -2.13 -4.97 -8.90
N ASN A 135 -1.35 -5.91 -8.34
CA ASN A 135 -1.41 -7.31 -8.70
C ASN A 135 -2.77 -7.94 -8.35
N TYR A 136 -3.29 -7.62 -7.16
CA TYR A 136 -4.64 -8.00 -6.74
C TYR A 136 -5.70 -7.41 -7.69
N ALA A 137 -5.57 -6.12 -8.01
CA ALA A 137 -6.47 -5.41 -8.90
C ALA A 137 -6.51 -6.04 -10.30
N ASN A 138 -5.36 -6.45 -10.83
CA ASN A 138 -5.27 -7.19 -12.09
C ASN A 138 -5.99 -8.55 -11.99
N LYS A 139 -5.63 -9.38 -11.00
CA LYS A 139 -6.14 -10.75 -10.88
C LYS A 139 -7.65 -10.84 -10.70
N PHE A 140 -8.24 -9.96 -9.89
CA PHE A 140 -9.65 -10.05 -9.53
C PHE A 140 -10.55 -9.09 -10.31
N TYR A 141 -10.01 -8.00 -10.85
CA TYR A 141 -10.79 -6.97 -11.55
C TYR A 141 -10.37 -6.76 -13.01
N GLY A 142 -9.45 -7.56 -13.53
CA GLY A 142 -9.04 -7.51 -14.94
C GLY A 142 -8.33 -6.21 -15.34
N LEU A 143 -7.80 -5.45 -14.37
CA LEU A 143 -7.06 -4.22 -14.65
C LEU A 143 -5.75 -4.54 -15.40
N PRO A 144 -5.29 -3.66 -16.31
CA PRO A 144 -4.02 -3.84 -17.00
C PRO A 144 -2.85 -4.10 -16.04
N ALA A 145 -1.96 -5.00 -16.41
CA ALA A 145 -0.77 -5.34 -15.63
C ALA A 145 0.22 -4.18 -15.60
N VAL A 146 0.06 -3.23 -14.66
CA VAL A 146 0.97 -2.10 -14.47
C VAL A 146 2.03 -2.37 -13.39
N ASP A 147 1.88 -3.45 -12.62
CA ASP A 147 2.73 -3.83 -11.49
C ASP A 147 4.15 -4.24 -11.91
N HIS A 148 4.38 -4.55 -13.19
CA HIS A 148 5.70 -4.90 -13.74
C HIS A 148 6.72 -3.75 -13.66
N VAL A 149 6.25 -2.50 -13.60
CA VAL A 149 7.08 -1.29 -13.45
C VAL A 149 7.62 -1.16 -12.02
N LEU A 150 6.90 -1.68 -11.03
CA LEU A 150 7.22 -1.58 -9.60
C LEU A 150 8.27 -2.61 -9.17
N LYS A 151 9.45 -2.55 -9.79
CA LYS A 151 10.59 -3.42 -9.44
C LYS A 151 11.18 -2.99 -8.10
N PRO A 152 11.74 -3.91 -7.29
CA PRO A 152 12.50 -3.52 -6.10
C PRO A 152 13.57 -2.48 -6.45
N LEU A 153 13.78 -1.51 -5.58
CA LEU A 153 14.94 -0.62 -5.66
C LEU A 153 16.20 -1.46 -5.43
N LYS A 154 17.29 -1.09 -6.12
CA LYS A 154 18.59 -1.72 -5.92
C LYS A 154 19.31 -0.97 -4.80
N ARG A 155 19.88 -1.71 -3.85
CA ARG A 155 20.77 -1.08 -2.86
C ARG A 155 21.97 -0.48 -3.60
N PRO A 156 22.36 0.77 -3.34
CA PRO A 156 23.69 1.24 -3.68
C PRO A 156 24.71 0.25 -3.11
N ARG A 157 25.83 0.07 -3.80
CA ARG A 157 26.87 -0.90 -3.43
C ARG A 157 27.72 -0.41 -2.23
N GLU A 158 27.22 0.55 -1.47
CA GLU A 158 27.93 1.16 -0.34
C GLU A 158 27.78 0.27 0.89
N ILE A 159 28.96 -0.20 1.31
CA ILE A 159 29.40 -0.66 2.63
C ILE A 159 28.21 -0.95 3.54
N GLN A 160 27.95 -2.24 3.78
CA GLN A 160 27.25 -2.60 5.00
C GLN A 160 28.07 -1.96 6.12
N GLU A 161 27.60 -0.85 6.67
CA GLU A 161 28.07 -0.40 7.97
C GLU A 161 27.81 -1.60 8.86
N GLU A 162 28.87 -2.37 9.13
CA GLU A 162 28.80 -3.49 10.04
C GLU A 162 28.16 -2.93 11.29
N GLN A 163 27.02 -3.51 11.68
CA GLN A 163 26.36 -3.07 12.90
C GLN A 163 27.42 -3.17 14.00
N GLN A 164 27.75 -2.05 14.64
CA GLN A 164 28.76 -2.04 15.68
C GLN A 164 28.32 -3.00 16.78
N VAL A 165 28.97 -4.16 16.83
CA VAL A 165 28.81 -5.13 17.90
C VAL A 165 29.73 -4.68 19.02
N TRP A 166 29.19 -4.59 20.24
CA TRP A 166 29.98 -4.22 21.40
C TRP A 166 31.06 -5.25 21.67
N THR A 167 32.28 -4.79 21.88
CA THR A 167 33.35 -5.60 22.45
C THR A 167 33.06 -5.91 23.92
N ILE A 168 33.70 -6.95 24.45
CA ILE A 168 33.58 -7.34 25.86
C ILE A 168 34.00 -6.18 26.78
N GLU A 169 34.98 -5.37 26.35
CA GLU A 169 35.49 -4.22 27.11
C GLU A 169 34.48 -3.07 27.16
N GLU A 170 33.85 -2.74 26.03
CA GLU A 170 32.76 -1.75 25.96
C GLU A 170 31.56 -2.20 26.79
N PHE A 171 31.20 -3.48 26.73
CA PHE A 171 30.12 -4.04 27.53
C PHE A 171 30.41 -3.99 29.04
N ASN A 172 31.62 -4.35 29.45
CA ASN A 172 32.05 -4.24 30.85
C ASN A 172 32.08 -2.77 31.32
N THR A 173 32.38 -1.84 30.42
CA THR A 173 32.37 -0.40 30.71
C THR A 173 30.94 0.08 30.95
N PHE A 174 30.00 -0.32 30.11
CA PHE A 174 28.57 -0.06 30.32
C PHE A 174 28.05 -0.64 31.64
N LEU A 175 28.41 -1.88 31.98
CA LEU A 175 27.96 -2.52 33.22
C LEU A 175 28.35 -1.76 34.50
N LYS A 176 29.45 -0.99 34.48
CA LYS A 176 29.86 -0.15 35.62
C LYS A 176 28.83 0.95 35.91
N TYR A 177 28.15 1.46 34.89
CA TYR A 177 27.15 2.53 35.02
C TYR A 177 25.73 2.02 35.31
N VAL A 178 25.51 0.71 35.32
CA VAL A 178 24.21 0.12 35.67
C VAL A 178 24.13 -0.04 37.19
N GLU A 179 23.40 0.83 37.87
CA GLU A 179 23.30 0.82 39.34
C GLU A 179 22.42 -0.32 39.87
N ILE A 180 21.37 -0.70 39.12
CA ILE A 180 20.39 -1.71 39.56
C ILE A 180 20.90 -3.12 39.27
N GLU A 181 21.04 -3.91 40.32
CA GLU A 181 21.54 -5.31 40.31
C GLU A 181 20.77 -6.22 39.33
N ILE A 182 19.44 -6.06 39.25
CA ILE A 182 18.58 -6.87 38.36
C ILE A 182 18.90 -6.57 36.89
N TYR A 183 19.11 -5.30 36.54
CA TYR A 183 19.45 -4.93 35.16
C TYR A 183 20.86 -5.36 34.78
N LYS A 184 21.83 -5.32 35.70
CA LYS A 184 23.17 -5.91 35.48
C LYS A 184 23.06 -7.39 35.08
N LYS A 185 22.33 -8.18 35.85
CA LYS A 185 22.13 -9.63 35.58
C LYS A 185 21.40 -9.86 34.26
N PHE A 186 20.38 -9.05 33.96
CA PHE A 186 19.64 -9.11 32.71
C PHE A 186 20.53 -8.84 31.48
N PHE A 187 21.33 -7.77 31.52
CA PHE A 187 22.24 -7.44 30.42
C PHE A 187 23.35 -8.49 30.25
N ILE A 188 23.92 -9.01 31.34
CA ILE A 188 24.89 -10.12 31.29
C ILE A 188 24.27 -11.36 30.64
N PHE A 189 23.01 -11.67 30.98
CA PHE A 189 22.30 -12.81 30.41
C PHE A 189 22.10 -12.65 28.89
N LEU A 190 21.64 -11.48 28.45
CA LEU A 190 21.44 -11.18 27.02
C LEU A 190 22.75 -11.24 26.23
N PHE A 191 23.80 -10.56 26.72
CA PHE A 191 25.09 -10.51 26.03
C PHE A 191 25.76 -11.88 25.94
N GLY A 192 25.62 -12.72 26.98
CA GLY A 192 26.16 -14.08 27.00
C GLY A 192 25.45 -15.07 26.08
N GLN A 193 24.20 -14.82 25.65
CA GLN A 193 23.50 -15.68 24.69
C GLN A 193 23.95 -15.45 23.25
N ASP A 194 24.28 -14.22 22.87
CA ASP A 194 24.66 -13.88 21.49
C ASP A 194 26.16 -14.08 21.21
N ALA A 195 27.02 -14.05 22.24
CA ALA A 195 28.48 -14.09 22.06
C ALA A 195 29.10 -15.50 21.92
N GLY A 196 28.33 -16.59 22.02
CA GLY A 196 28.86 -17.96 21.92
C GLY A 196 29.94 -18.31 22.96
N VAL A 197 30.08 -17.51 24.02
CA VAL A 197 31.11 -17.70 25.05
C VAL A 197 30.64 -18.78 26.02
N VAL A 198 31.21 -19.98 25.89
CA VAL A 198 31.17 -21.03 26.90
C VAL A 198 31.66 -20.42 28.21
N LYS A 199 30.76 -20.29 29.20
CA LYS A 199 30.97 -19.56 30.46
C LYS A 199 31.95 -20.32 31.38
N PRO A 200 33.18 -19.82 31.66
CA PRO A 200 34.01 -20.39 32.73
C PRO A 200 33.57 -19.89 34.12
N TRP A 201 32.84 -18.77 34.18
CA TRP A 201 32.55 -18.04 35.43
C TRP A 201 31.31 -18.53 36.19
N LEU A 202 30.65 -19.59 35.73
CA LEU A 202 29.56 -20.24 36.50
C LEU A 202 30.07 -21.36 37.43
N CYS A 203 31.36 -21.68 37.41
CA CYS A 203 31.97 -22.72 38.26
C CYS A 203 33.04 -22.14 39.21
N THR A 204 32.69 -21.13 39.99
CA THR A 204 33.43 -20.82 41.22
C THR A 204 32.45 -20.51 42.34
N THR A 205 31.71 -21.54 42.75
CA THR A 205 31.20 -21.64 44.12
C THR A 205 31.85 -22.90 44.69
N THR A 206 33.03 -22.70 45.26
CA THR A 206 33.74 -23.68 46.08
C THR A 206 32.93 -23.90 47.35
N ILE A 207 32.62 -25.19 47.61
CA ILE A 207 32.36 -25.89 48.88
C ILE A 207 31.70 -25.07 50.00
#